data_AF-A0AAV0RQ16-F1
#
_entry.id   AF-A0AAV0RQ16-F1
#
_cell.length_a   1.000
_cell.length_b   1.000
_cell.length_c   1.000
_cell.angle_alpha   90.00
_cell.angle_beta   90.00
_cell.angle_gamma   90.00
#
_symmetry.space_group_name_H-M   'P 1'
#
loop_
_entity.id
_entity.type
_entity.pdbx_description
1 polymer ?
#
loop_
_entity_poly.entity_id
_entity_poly.type
_entity_poly.pdbx_seq_one_letter_code
_entity_poly.pdbx_strand_id
1 'polypeptide(L)'
;MAIIWYRVGFILLSFAVLVAHSAPQNALVSQLPGYSGSLPSKHYSGYVTINEATGKKLFYYLVESEGNPSKDPLVLWLNGGPGCSSFDGFVYEHGPFNFEKTKQGLPKLHLNPYSWSKVSSVLYVDSPAGVGLSYADDTSEYITGDLKTATDSHDFVLKWFELYPEFLSNPFFIAGESYAGVYVPTLANEVAKGIDAGVKPVINLKGYMVGNGVTDEAFDGNALVPFAHGMGLISDDLYQAYYSEAGRILFSLHSSIFKMIVLF
;
A
#
# COMPACT_ATOMS: atom_id res chain seq x y z
N MET A 1 -14.97 -74.90 -25.35
CA MET A 1 -14.49 -74.09 -24.20
C MET A 1 -13.96 -72.78 -24.75
N ALA A 2 -14.65 -71.67 -24.53
CA ALA A 2 -14.20 -70.33 -24.93
C ALA A 2 -13.55 -69.65 -23.72
N ILE A 3 -12.31 -69.21 -23.88
CA ILE A 3 -11.53 -68.52 -22.83
C ILE A 3 -11.80 -67.03 -22.96
N ILE A 4 -12.48 -66.46 -21.97
CA ILE A 4 -12.73 -65.02 -21.85
C ILE A 4 -11.56 -64.40 -21.10
N TRP A 5 -10.82 -63.50 -21.74
CA TRP A 5 -9.75 -62.73 -21.13
C TRP A 5 -10.30 -61.42 -20.58
N TYR A 6 -10.34 -61.27 -19.25
CA TYR A 6 -10.64 -60.00 -18.60
C TYR A 6 -9.36 -59.13 -18.61
N ARG A 7 -9.42 -57.99 -19.30
CA ARG A 7 -8.39 -56.94 -19.18
C ARG A 7 -8.67 -56.12 -17.92
N VAL A 8 -7.84 -56.28 -16.91
CA VAL A 8 -7.81 -55.38 -15.74
C VAL A 8 -7.04 -54.13 -16.14
N GLY A 9 -7.74 -53.01 -16.31
CA GLY A 9 -7.12 -51.70 -16.52
C GLY A 9 -6.68 -51.11 -15.18
N PHE A 10 -5.38 -50.87 -15.01
CA PHE A 10 -4.86 -50.09 -13.89
C PHE A 10 -5.06 -48.60 -14.17
N ILE A 11 -5.86 -47.92 -13.35
CA ILE A 11 -5.97 -46.45 -13.34
C ILE A 11 -4.80 -45.92 -12.48
N LEU A 12 -3.82 -45.32 -13.13
CA LEU A 12 -2.77 -44.54 -12.45
C LEU A 12 -3.37 -43.21 -11.98
N LEU A 13 -3.65 -43.08 -10.67
CA LEU A 13 -3.89 -41.77 -10.06
C LEU A 13 -2.55 -41.02 -10.01
N SER A 14 -2.37 -40.06 -10.90
CA SER A 14 -1.31 -39.07 -10.79
C SER A 14 -1.61 -38.14 -9.61
N PHE A 15 -0.91 -38.33 -8.49
CA PHE A 15 -0.86 -37.34 -7.42
C PHE A 15 -0.05 -36.14 -7.92
N ALA A 16 -0.73 -35.10 -8.40
CA ALA A 16 -0.11 -33.79 -8.56
C ALA A 16 0.22 -33.28 -7.16
N VAL A 17 1.52 -33.28 -6.81
CA VAL A 17 2.01 -32.60 -5.61
C VAL A 17 1.82 -31.10 -5.86
N LEU A 18 0.73 -30.54 -5.34
CA LEU A 18 0.56 -29.09 -5.24
C LEU A 18 1.62 -28.60 -4.26
N VAL A 19 2.70 -28.02 -4.79
CA VAL A 19 3.68 -27.29 -3.98
C VAL A 19 2.98 -26.00 -3.54
N ALA A 20 2.33 -26.05 -2.38
CA ALA A 20 1.85 -24.86 -1.70
C ALA A 20 3.08 -24.04 -1.30
N HIS A 21 3.34 -22.97 -2.03
CA HIS A 21 4.31 -21.97 -1.60
C HIS A 21 3.69 -21.25 -0.41
N SER A 22 4.37 -21.21 0.73
CA SER A 22 4.00 -20.39 1.88
C SER A 22 4.84 -19.11 1.86
N ALA A 23 4.45 -18.11 2.67
CA ALA A 23 5.23 -16.91 2.96
C ALA A 23 6.76 -17.15 2.95
N PRO A 24 7.56 -16.31 2.26
CA PRO A 24 9.00 -16.46 2.20
C PRO A 24 9.62 -16.45 3.60
N GLN A 25 10.23 -17.56 4.01
CA GLN A 25 10.78 -17.72 5.36
C GLN A 25 11.89 -16.70 5.67
N ASN A 26 12.62 -16.26 4.63
CA ASN A 26 13.66 -15.24 4.73
C ASN A 26 13.11 -13.81 4.90
N ALA A 27 11.81 -13.59 4.64
CA ALA A 27 11.16 -12.30 4.87
C ALA A 27 10.65 -12.15 6.31
N LEU A 28 10.57 -13.24 7.09
CA LEU A 28 10.04 -13.23 8.45
C LEU A 28 10.86 -12.31 9.37
N VAL A 29 10.19 -11.32 9.95
CA VAL A 29 10.77 -10.46 10.99
C VAL A 29 10.55 -11.12 12.34
N SER A 30 11.63 -11.64 12.93
CA SER A 30 11.56 -12.36 14.21
C SER A 30 11.54 -11.41 15.42
N GLN A 31 12.20 -10.26 15.31
CA GLN A 31 12.32 -9.26 16.37
C GLN A 31 12.48 -7.86 15.78
N LEU A 32 12.00 -6.85 16.51
CA LEU A 32 12.20 -5.44 16.16
C LEU A 32 13.06 -4.76 17.23
N PRO A 33 14.15 -4.07 16.83
CA PRO A 33 14.94 -3.29 17.77
C PRO A 33 14.06 -2.26 18.49
N GLY A 34 14.19 -2.18 19.82
CA GLY A 34 13.36 -1.31 20.66
C GLY A 34 12.10 -1.98 21.23
N TYR A 35 11.72 -3.17 20.76
CA TYR A 35 10.63 -3.97 21.33
C TYR A 35 11.17 -5.22 22.03
N SER A 36 10.90 -5.35 23.34
CA SER A 36 11.43 -6.45 24.16
C SER A 36 10.47 -7.63 24.31
N GLY A 37 9.25 -7.54 23.77
CA GLY A 37 8.23 -8.57 23.87
C GLY A 37 8.22 -9.50 22.66
N SER A 38 7.39 -10.55 22.72
CA SER A 38 7.01 -11.31 21.52
C SER A 38 6.06 -10.49 20.66
N LEU A 39 6.25 -10.53 19.34
CA LEU A 39 5.36 -9.87 18.39
C LEU A 39 3.95 -10.49 18.52
N PRO A 40 2.86 -9.68 18.57
CA PRO A 40 1.50 -10.20 18.70
C PRO A 40 1.03 -11.03 17.51
N SER A 41 1.58 -10.77 16.32
CA SER A 41 1.33 -11.51 15.09
C SER A 41 2.63 -11.65 14.29
N LYS A 42 2.59 -12.36 13.15
CA LYS A 42 3.77 -12.47 12.29
C LYS A 42 3.95 -11.21 11.47
N HIS A 43 5.21 -10.82 11.30
CA HIS A 43 5.60 -9.68 10.48
C HIS A 43 6.53 -10.18 9.38
N TYR A 44 6.43 -9.60 8.19
CA TYR A 44 7.31 -9.91 7.07
C TYR A 44 7.78 -8.64 6.40
N SER A 45 9.04 -8.60 5.97
CA SER A 45 9.58 -7.47 5.22
C SER A 45 10.48 -7.95 4.11
N GLY A 46 10.41 -7.31 2.94
CA GLY A 46 11.23 -7.69 1.82
C GLY A 46 10.96 -6.83 0.60
N TYR A 47 11.34 -7.37 -0.56
CA TYR A 47 11.21 -6.70 -1.84
C TYR A 47 10.44 -7.58 -2.82
N VAL A 48 9.68 -6.93 -3.69
CA VAL A 48 9.11 -7.56 -4.89
C VAL A 48 9.76 -6.90 -6.11
N THR A 49 10.42 -7.71 -6.93
CA THR A 49 10.98 -7.24 -8.22
C THR A 49 9.85 -7.11 -9.23
N ILE A 50 9.52 -5.89 -9.63
CA ILE A 50 8.47 -5.62 -10.61
C ILE A 50 9.02 -5.56 -12.04
N ASN A 51 10.27 -5.14 -12.23
CA ASN A 51 10.98 -5.23 -13.51
C ASN A 51 12.39 -5.79 -13.33
N GLU A 52 12.64 -7.00 -13.85
CA GLU A 52 13.95 -7.67 -13.77
C GLU A 52 15.03 -6.98 -14.60
N ALA A 53 14.66 -6.40 -15.76
CA ALA A 53 15.63 -5.81 -16.69
C ALA A 53 16.26 -4.52 -16.14
N THR A 54 15.49 -3.76 -15.36
CA THR A 54 15.92 -2.50 -14.74
C THR A 54 16.20 -2.63 -13.25
N GLY A 55 16.07 -3.84 -12.70
CA GLY A 55 16.24 -4.12 -11.27
C GLY A 55 15.22 -3.40 -10.38
N LYS A 56 14.08 -2.96 -10.93
CA LYS A 56 13.06 -2.19 -10.20
C LYS A 56 12.37 -3.05 -9.16
N LYS A 57 12.50 -2.66 -7.90
CA LYS A 57 12.00 -3.37 -6.71
C LYS A 57 11.24 -2.42 -5.80
N LEU A 58 10.07 -2.86 -5.34
CA LEU A 58 9.34 -2.18 -4.29
C LEU A 58 9.50 -2.91 -2.96
N PHE A 59 9.86 -2.17 -1.92
CA PHE A 59 9.92 -2.63 -0.55
C PHE A 59 8.51 -2.72 0.04
N TYR A 60 8.30 -3.74 0.87
CA TYR A 60 7.09 -3.87 1.67
C TYR A 60 7.40 -4.27 3.11
N TYR A 61 6.46 -3.92 3.98
CA TYR A 61 6.34 -4.48 5.32
C TYR A 61 4.91 -4.96 5.54
N LEU A 62 4.74 -6.25 5.81
CA LEU A 62 3.48 -6.88 6.18
C LEU A 62 3.42 -7.06 7.70
N VAL A 63 2.30 -6.67 8.30
CA VAL A 63 1.89 -7.05 9.65
C VAL A 63 0.66 -7.93 9.51
N GLU A 64 0.74 -9.21 9.89
CA GLU A 64 -0.44 -10.08 9.89
C GLU A 64 -1.45 -9.64 10.95
N SER A 65 -2.74 -9.97 10.74
CA SER A 65 -3.78 -9.75 11.73
C SER A 65 -3.45 -10.42 13.07
N GLU A 66 -3.72 -9.73 14.16
CA GLU A 66 -3.66 -10.30 15.52
C GLU A 66 -4.88 -11.20 15.82
N GLY A 67 -5.91 -11.15 14.98
CA GLY A 67 -7.10 -12.01 15.04
C GLY A 67 -6.87 -13.33 14.31
N ASN A 68 -7.45 -13.45 13.12
CA ASN A 68 -7.30 -14.61 12.25
C ASN A 68 -6.73 -14.22 10.88
N PRO A 69 -5.39 -14.20 10.70
CA PRO A 69 -4.73 -13.86 9.43
C PRO A 69 -5.24 -14.61 8.19
N SER A 70 -5.76 -15.82 8.36
CA SER A 70 -6.28 -16.64 7.24
C SER A 70 -7.68 -16.25 6.77
N LYS A 71 -8.37 -15.36 7.51
CA LYS A 71 -9.75 -14.95 7.22
C LYS A 71 -9.95 -13.44 7.23
N ASP A 72 -9.21 -12.75 8.09
CA ASP A 72 -9.32 -11.31 8.24
C ASP A 72 -8.85 -10.58 6.98
N PRO A 73 -9.34 -9.36 6.71
CA PRO A 73 -8.97 -8.64 5.50
C PRO A 73 -7.46 -8.39 5.38
N LEU A 74 -6.96 -8.40 4.14
CA LEU A 74 -5.67 -7.84 3.79
C LEU A 74 -5.87 -6.41 3.27
N VAL A 75 -5.23 -5.45 3.91
CA VAL A 75 -5.28 -4.03 3.56
C VAL A 75 -3.91 -3.60 3.04
N LEU A 76 -3.82 -3.21 1.78
CA LEU A 76 -2.64 -2.51 1.26
C LEU A 76 -2.72 -1.04 1.68
N TRP A 77 -1.66 -0.48 2.24
CA TRP A 77 -1.57 0.91 2.67
C TRP A 77 -0.54 1.70 1.86
N LEU A 78 -0.94 2.90 1.40
CA LEU A 78 -0.10 3.85 0.66
C LEU A 78 -0.16 5.24 1.29
N ASN A 79 0.99 5.77 1.73
CA ASN A 79 1.11 7.21 2.00
C ASN A 79 1.27 7.98 0.67
N GLY A 80 1.02 9.29 0.71
CA GLY A 80 1.02 10.16 -0.46
C GLY A 80 2.35 10.86 -0.77
N GLY A 81 2.36 12.19 -0.72
CA GLY A 81 3.52 13.04 -1.03
C GLY A 81 3.28 13.95 -2.24
N PRO A 82 3.46 13.47 -3.49
CA PRO A 82 3.96 12.17 -3.93
C PRO A 82 5.40 11.88 -3.47
N GLY A 83 5.73 10.61 -3.22
CA GLY A 83 7.09 10.18 -2.87
C GLY A 83 7.39 10.00 -1.38
N CYS A 84 6.36 10.06 -0.52
CA CYS A 84 6.49 9.73 0.90
C CYS A 84 6.45 8.20 1.09
N SER A 85 7.22 7.70 2.06
CA SER A 85 7.27 6.28 2.39
C SER A 85 5.99 5.85 3.11
N SER A 86 5.45 4.68 2.75
CA SER A 86 4.31 4.10 3.46
C SER A 86 4.70 3.50 4.80
N PHE A 87 6.00 3.42 5.08
CA PHE A 87 6.49 3.12 6.42
C PHE A 87 6.18 4.26 7.41
N ASP A 88 5.82 5.45 6.93
CA ASP A 88 5.27 6.52 7.77
C ASP A 88 3.99 6.05 8.49
N GLY A 89 3.03 5.46 7.77
CA GLY A 89 1.83 4.89 8.38
C GLY A 89 2.07 3.73 9.34
N PHE A 90 3.16 2.97 9.13
CA PHE A 90 3.60 1.97 10.09
C PHE A 90 4.13 2.61 11.38
N VAL A 91 4.90 3.69 11.29
CA VAL A 91 5.60 4.28 12.44
C VAL A 91 4.74 5.27 13.23
N TYR A 92 3.97 6.11 12.54
CA TYR A 92 3.34 7.29 13.14
C TYR A 92 1.81 7.26 13.15
N GLU A 93 1.18 6.38 12.38
CA GLU A 93 -0.28 6.38 12.23
C GLU A 93 -0.92 5.15 12.91
N HIS A 94 -1.06 4.06 12.18
CA HIS A 94 -1.87 2.91 12.58
C HIS A 94 -1.11 1.58 12.60
N GLY A 95 0.21 1.64 12.53
CA GLY A 95 1.04 0.46 12.73
C GLY A 95 1.02 -0.09 14.16
N PRO A 96 1.65 -1.25 14.38
CA PRO A 96 1.53 -2.03 15.60
C PRO A 96 2.24 -1.42 16.82
N PHE A 97 3.05 -0.37 16.63
CA PHE A 97 3.85 0.21 17.70
C PHE A 97 3.71 1.73 17.81
N ASN A 98 3.67 2.22 19.04
CA ASN A 98 3.95 3.59 19.41
C ASN A 98 5.43 3.74 19.77
N PHE A 99 6.05 4.82 19.30
CA PHE A 99 7.48 5.07 19.48
C PHE A 99 7.73 6.04 20.65
N GLU A 100 8.41 5.56 21.70
CA GLU A 100 8.88 6.40 22.80
C GLU A 100 10.34 6.79 22.56
N LYS A 101 10.57 8.11 22.45
CA LYS A 101 11.93 8.67 22.34
C LYS A 101 12.72 8.42 23.62
N THR A 102 13.88 7.81 23.48
CA THR A 102 14.85 7.64 24.57
C THR A 102 15.90 8.76 24.54
N LYS A 103 16.52 9.05 25.70
CA LYS A 103 17.58 10.09 25.78
C LYS A 103 18.88 9.65 25.09
N GLN A 104 19.16 8.35 25.08
CA GLN A 104 20.30 7.70 24.44
C GLN A 104 19.85 6.32 23.93
N GLY A 105 20.30 5.92 22.74
CA GLY A 105 20.03 4.60 22.15
C GLY A 105 18.81 4.56 21.22
N LEU A 106 18.31 3.35 20.99
CA LEU A 106 17.13 3.11 20.14
C LEU A 106 15.84 3.63 20.80
N PRO A 107 14.81 4.01 20.02
CA PRO A 107 13.49 4.27 20.57
C PRO A 107 12.95 3.01 21.26
N LYS A 108 12.17 3.19 22.32
CA LYS A 108 11.43 2.10 22.94
C LYS A 108 10.08 1.98 22.25
N LEU A 109 9.71 0.76 21.87
CA LEU A 109 8.46 0.47 21.18
C LEU A 109 7.43 -0.07 22.17
N HIS A 110 6.23 0.48 22.12
CA HIS A 110 5.07 0.01 22.88
C HIS A 110 4.00 -0.45 21.92
N LEU A 111 3.22 -1.46 22.27
CA LEU A 111 2.10 -1.87 21.43
C LEU A 111 1.11 -0.71 21.26
N ASN A 112 0.68 -0.49 20.02
CA ASN A 112 -0.41 0.43 19.73
C ASN A 112 -1.75 -0.31 19.93
N PRO A 113 -2.56 0.07 20.94
CA PRO A 113 -3.85 -0.60 21.18
C PRO A 113 -4.87 -0.35 20.06
N TYR A 114 -4.64 0.66 19.20
CA TYR A 114 -5.50 1.04 18.10
C TYR A 114 -4.93 0.67 16.73
N SER A 115 -3.91 -0.21 16.68
CA SER A 115 -3.36 -0.63 15.41
C SER A 115 -4.41 -1.31 14.53
N TRP A 116 -4.33 -1.07 13.23
CA TRP A 116 -5.16 -1.77 12.26
C TRP A 116 -4.86 -3.27 12.20
N SER A 117 -3.69 -3.71 12.70
CA SER A 117 -3.36 -5.13 12.84
C SER A 117 -4.32 -5.87 13.77
N LYS A 118 -5.07 -5.17 14.63
CA LYS A 118 -6.05 -5.80 15.54
C LYS A 118 -7.17 -6.55 14.82
N VAL A 119 -7.47 -6.16 13.57
CA VAL A 119 -8.62 -6.70 12.81
C VAL A 119 -8.30 -6.97 11.33
N SER A 120 -7.05 -6.77 10.90
CA SER A 120 -6.65 -6.93 9.50
C SER A 120 -5.16 -7.23 9.39
N SER A 121 -4.74 -7.91 8.32
CA SER A 121 -3.34 -7.89 7.91
C SER A 121 -3.09 -6.61 7.12
N VAL A 122 -2.03 -5.87 7.42
CA VAL A 122 -1.72 -4.59 6.78
C VAL A 122 -0.39 -4.67 6.05
N LEU A 123 -0.41 -4.37 4.75
CA LEU A 123 0.73 -4.39 3.84
C LEU A 123 1.11 -2.94 3.48
N TYR A 124 2.17 -2.44 4.12
CA TYR A 124 2.73 -1.11 3.85
C TYR A 124 3.71 -1.22 2.68
N VAL A 125 3.52 -0.41 1.64
CA VAL A 125 4.33 -0.49 0.41
C VAL A 125 4.98 0.83 0.09
N ASP A 126 6.31 0.86 0.01
CA ASP A 126 7.03 2.03 -0.47
C ASP A 126 6.90 2.11 -2.00
N SER A 127 6.14 3.08 -2.49
CA SER A 127 5.88 3.28 -3.92
C SER A 127 5.81 4.77 -4.23
N PRO A 128 6.30 5.23 -5.40
CA PRO A 128 6.99 4.48 -6.46
C PRO A 128 8.44 4.09 -6.11
N ALA A 129 9.17 3.45 -7.05
CA ALA A 129 10.60 3.19 -6.85
C ALA A 129 11.38 4.49 -6.58
N GLY A 130 12.34 4.43 -5.66
CA GLY A 130 13.06 5.60 -5.12
C GLY A 130 12.48 6.12 -3.80
N VAL A 131 11.26 5.69 -3.42
CA VAL A 131 10.65 6.01 -2.13
C VAL A 131 11.15 5.05 -1.05
N GLY A 132 11.52 5.61 0.10
CA GLY A 132 11.91 4.83 1.28
C GLY A 132 13.03 3.83 0.97
N LEU A 133 12.72 2.54 1.05
CA LEU A 133 13.66 1.46 0.71
C LEU A 133 13.51 0.94 -0.72
N SER A 134 12.47 1.32 -1.47
CA SER A 134 12.26 0.91 -2.86
C SER A 134 13.27 1.54 -3.81
N TYR A 135 13.75 0.78 -4.78
CA TYR A 135 14.84 1.23 -5.67
C TYR A 135 14.80 0.57 -7.05
N ALA A 136 15.60 1.09 -7.98
CA ALA A 136 15.88 0.48 -9.27
C ALA A 136 17.38 0.62 -9.59
N ASP A 137 17.93 -0.33 -10.34
CA ASP A 137 19.32 -0.27 -10.79
C ASP A 137 19.47 0.75 -11.94
N ASP A 138 18.45 0.87 -12.79
CA ASP A 138 18.35 1.92 -13.81
C ASP A 138 17.68 3.18 -13.26
N THR A 139 18.44 4.29 -13.22
CA THR A 139 17.96 5.59 -12.73
C THR A 139 16.81 6.19 -13.54
N SER A 140 16.60 5.75 -14.79
CA SER A 140 15.46 6.20 -15.60
C SER A 140 14.11 5.78 -15.01
N GLU A 141 14.09 4.70 -14.20
CA GLU A 141 12.89 4.19 -13.54
C GLU A 141 12.35 5.11 -12.44
N TYR A 142 13.12 6.13 -12.02
CA TYR A 142 12.71 7.18 -11.08
C TYR A 142 11.91 8.31 -11.76
N ILE A 143 11.91 8.37 -13.09
CA ILE A 143 11.01 9.26 -13.84
C ILE A 143 9.66 8.57 -13.93
N THR A 144 8.69 9.06 -13.17
CA THR A 144 7.37 8.43 -13.04
C THR A 144 6.24 9.45 -13.03
N GLY A 145 5.00 8.95 -13.01
CA GLY A 145 3.76 9.70 -12.87
C GLY A 145 2.63 8.76 -12.47
N ASP A 146 1.41 9.27 -12.39
CA ASP A 146 0.27 8.53 -11.80
C ASP A 146 0.00 7.20 -12.51
N LEU A 147 -0.09 7.22 -13.85
CA LEU A 147 -0.38 6.02 -14.63
C LEU A 147 0.72 4.95 -14.49
N LYS A 148 1.99 5.37 -14.56
CA LYS A 148 3.11 4.44 -14.38
C LYS A 148 3.13 3.87 -12.96
N THR A 149 2.87 4.70 -11.95
CA THR A 149 2.82 4.26 -10.54
C THR A 149 1.66 3.30 -10.30
N ALA A 150 0.50 3.49 -10.94
CA ALA A 150 -0.63 2.58 -10.87
C ALA A 150 -0.32 1.22 -11.52
N THR A 151 0.27 1.20 -12.72
CA THR A 151 0.70 -0.04 -13.39
C THR A 151 1.78 -0.77 -12.60
N ASP A 152 2.85 -0.06 -12.18
CA ASP A 152 3.94 -0.63 -11.39
C ASP A 152 3.42 -1.21 -10.04
N SER A 153 2.46 -0.53 -9.40
CA SER A 153 1.82 -1.01 -8.17
C SER A 153 0.90 -2.22 -8.42
N HIS A 154 0.24 -2.31 -9.57
CA HIS A 154 -0.55 -3.49 -9.93
C HIS A 154 0.35 -4.71 -10.17
N ASP A 155 1.49 -4.54 -10.86
CA ASP A 155 2.50 -5.58 -11.03
C ASP A 155 3.05 -6.04 -9.67
N PHE A 156 3.28 -5.09 -8.74
CA PHE A 156 3.64 -5.42 -7.37
C PHE A 156 2.58 -6.30 -6.70
N VAL A 157 1.30 -5.91 -6.76
CA VAL A 157 0.20 -6.67 -6.14
C VAL A 157 0.15 -8.09 -6.67
N LEU A 158 0.16 -8.28 -7.99
CA LEU A 158 0.11 -9.59 -8.62
C LEU A 158 1.28 -10.49 -8.15
N LYS A 159 2.51 -9.98 -8.23
CA LYS A 159 3.71 -10.72 -7.82
C LYS A 159 3.77 -10.95 -6.30
N TRP A 160 3.28 -10.02 -5.49
CA TRP A 160 3.21 -10.20 -4.04
C TRP A 160 2.26 -11.35 -3.68
N PHE A 161 1.10 -11.44 -4.33
CA PHE A 161 0.17 -12.55 -4.13
C PHE A 161 0.70 -13.90 -4.65
N GLU A 162 1.62 -13.92 -5.62
CA GLU A 162 2.35 -15.13 -6.00
C GLU A 162 3.32 -15.59 -4.90
N LEU A 163 3.94 -14.66 -4.17
CA LEU A 163 4.82 -14.95 -3.03
C LEU A 163 4.04 -15.36 -1.77
N TYR A 164 2.81 -14.86 -1.62
CA TYR A 164 1.94 -15.05 -0.47
C TYR A 164 0.56 -15.61 -0.87
N PRO A 165 0.50 -16.79 -1.52
CA PRO A 165 -0.75 -17.31 -2.08
C PRO A 165 -1.80 -17.66 -1.01
N GLU A 166 -1.40 -17.83 0.25
CA GLU A 166 -2.32 -18.00 1.39
C GLU A 166 -3.27 -16.82 1.57
N PHE A 167 -2.88 -15.61 1.15
CA PHE A 167 -3.71 -14.41 1.24
C PHE A 167 -4.71 -14.26 0.08
N LEU A 168 -4.65 -15.10 -0.96
CA LEU A 168 -5.52 -14.97 -2.14
C LEU A 168 -7.02 -15.08 -1.80
N SER A 169 -7.34 -15.81 -0.74
CA SER A 169 -8.73 -15.98 -0.30
C SER A 169 -9.23 -14.82 0.59
N ASN A 170 -8.32 -14.02 1.15
CA ASN A 170 -8.68 -12.93 2.06
C ASN A 170 -9.41 -11.82 1.30
N PRO A 171 -10.39 -11.14 1.93
CA PRO A 171 -10.92 -9.88 1.42
C PRO A 171 -9.78 -8.87 1.26
N PHE A 172 -9.56 -8.36 0.04
CA PHE A 172 -8.50 -7.40 -0.24
C PHE A 172 -9.04 -5.98 -0.35
N PHE A 173 -8.42 -5.04 0.36
CA PHE A 173 -8.73 -3.62 0.31
C PHE A 173 -7.48 -2.80 0.01
N ILE A 174 -7.65 -1.69 -0.68
CA ILE A 174 -6.58 -0.72 -0.95
C ILE A 174 -6.91 0.55 -0.16
N ALA A 175 -5.99 1.01 0.68
CA ALA A 175 -6.18 2.18 1.50
C ALA A 175 -4.97 3.12 1.38
N GLY A 176 -5.18 4.39 1.66
CA GLY A 176 -4.09 5.37 1.68
C GLY A 176 -4.55 6.77 2.02
N GLU A 177 -3.60 7.68 2.10
CA GLU A 177 -3.86 9.08 2.46
C GLU A 177 -3.17 10.12 1.56
N SER A 178 -3.64 11.37 1.63
CA SER A 178 -3.01 12.52 0.96
C SER A 178 -2.96 12.34 -0.57
N TYR A 179 -1.79 12.42 -1.21
CA TYR A 179 -1.68 12.16 -2.66
C TYR A 179 -2.08 10.72 -3.05
N ALA A 180 -2.18 9.80 -2.09
CA ALA A 180 -2.77 8.49 -2.35
C ALA A 180 -4.28 8.56 -2.68
N GLY A 181 -4.92 9.73 -2.56
CA GLY A 181 -6.21 10.00 -3.22
C GLY A 181 -6.17 9.84 -4.74
N VAL A 182 -4.99 9.94 -5.35
CA VAL A 182 -4.74 9.55 -6.75
C VAL A 182 -4.31 8.08 -6.85
N TYR A 183 -3.36 7.63 -6.02
CA TYR A 183 -2.80 6.28 -6.11
C TYR A 183 -3.82 5.16 -5.85
N VAL A 184 -4.65 5.32 -4.81
CA VAL A 184 -5.59 4.29 -4.36
C VAL A 184 -6.65 4.01 -5.43
N PRO A 185 -7.38 5.02 -5.97
CA PRO A 185 -8.39 4.76 -7.00
C PRO A 185 -7.78 4.29 -8.33
N THR A 186 -6.61 4.82 -8.71
CA THR A 186 -5.96 4.38 -9.95
C THR A 186 -5.45 2.94 -9.87
N LEU A 187 -4.86 2.53 -8.74
CA LEU A 187 -4.49 1.14 -8.50
C LEU A 187 -5.72 0.22 -8.42
N ALA A 188 -6.77 0.63 -7.70
CA ALA A 188 -8.01 -0.15 -7.63
C ALA A 188 -8.62 -0.37 -9.02
N ASN A 189 -8.56 0.63 -9.90
CA ASN A 189 -8.98 0.53 -11.29
C ASN A 189 -8.11 -0.45 -12.10
N GLU A 190 -6.78 -0.42 -11.95
CA GLU A 190 -5.89 -1.38 -12.62
C GLU A 190 -6.16 -2.83 -12.15
N VAL A 191 -6.38 -3.04 -10.86
CA VAL A 191 -6.76 -4.36 -10.31
C VAL A 191 -8.12 -4.81 -10.87
N ALA A 192 -9.12 -3.93 -10.92
CA ALA A 192 -10.44 -4.24 -11.47
C ALA A 192 -10.36 -4.64 -12.95
N LYS A 193 -9.62 -3.88 -13.77
CA LYS A 193 -9.36 -4.23 -15.18
C LYS A 193 -8.65 -5.58 -15.30
N GLY A 194 -7.69 -5.87 -14.42
CA GLY A 194 -7.00 -7.16 -14.36
C GLY A 194 -7.96 -8.31 -14.09
N ILE A 195 -8.90 -8.15 -13.16
CA ILE A 195 -9.95 -9.13 -12.85
C ILE A 195 -10.84 -9.37 -14.08
N ASP A 196 -11.33 -8.30 -14.72
CA ASP A 196 -12.19 -8.40 -15.91
C ASP A 196 -11.48 -9.07 -17.09
N ALA A 197 -10.18 -8.81 -17.25
CA ALA A 197 -9.33 -9.42 -18.26
C ALA A 197 -8.89 -10.87 -17.92
N GLY A 198 -9.24 -11.37 -16.73
CA GLY A 198 -8.88 -12.72 -16.28
C GLY A 198 -7.41 -12.90 -15.94
N VAL A 199 -6.68 -11.81 -15.62
CA VAL A 199 -5.28 -11.83 -15.17
C VAL A 199 -5.16 -12.69 -13.90
N LYS A 200 -4.03 -13.39 -13.78
CA LYS A 200 -3.72 -14.26 -12.63
C LYS A 200 -2.56 -13.67 -11.82
N PRO A 201 -2.56 -13.83 -10.49
CA PRO A 201 -3.64 -14.41 -9.69
C PRO A 201 -4.91 -13.53 -9.65
N VAL A 202 -6.08 -14.13 -9.42
CA VAL A 202 -7.33 -13.35 -9.31
C VAL A 202 -7.39 -12.74 -7.93
N ILE A 203 -7.40 -11.41 -7.86
CA ILE A 203 -7.40 -10.66 -6.60
C ILE A 203 -8.84 -10.54 -6.08
N ASN A 204 -9.05 -10.85 -4.80
CA ASN A 204 -10.34 -10.74 -4.13
C ASN A 204 -10.63 -9.30 -3.66
N LEU A 205 -10.54 -8.33 -4.58
CA LEU A 205 -10.76 -6.91 -4.28
C LEU A 205 -12.20 -6.66 -3.81
N LYS A 206 -12.35 -6.04 -2.64
CA LYS A 206 -13.66 -5.70 -2.04
C LYS A 206 -13.97 -4.22 -2.01
N GLY A 207 -12.95 -3.37 -2.05
CA GLY A 207 -13.13 -1.93 -2.05
C GLY A 207 -11.83 -1.20 -1.76
N TYR A 208 -11.95 0.11 -1.61
CA TYR A 208 -10.84 0.97 -1.24
C TYR A 208 -11.28 2.08 -0.27
N MET A 209 -10.31 2.70 0.41
CA MET A 209 -10.52 3.80 1.33
C MET A 209 -9.46 4.89 1.11
N VAL A 210 -9.85 6.16 1.19
CA VAL A 210 -8.95 7.30 1.06
C VAL A 210 -9.12 8.23 2.25
N GLY A 211 -8.05 8.47 3.01
CA GLY A 211 -8.01 9.46 4.09
C GLY A 211 -7.47 10.79 3.58
N ASN A 212 -8.21 11.89 3.76
CA ASN A 212 -7.76 13.26 3.46
C ASN A 212 -7.07 13.40 2.08
N GLY A 213 -7.62 12.73 1.06
CA GLY A 213 -6.96 12.60 -0.23
C GLY A 213 -7.12 13.80 -1.15
N VAL A 214 -6.15 14.00 -2.04
CA VAL A 214 -6.34 14.85 -3.23
C VAL A 214 -7.22 14.10 -4.22
N THR A 215 -8.27 14.75 -4.71
CA THR A 215 -9.30 14.14 -5.57
C THR A 215 -9.57 14.94 -6.83
N ASP A 216 -9.70 16.27 -6.73
CA ASP A 216 -10.04 17.13 -7.85
C ASP A 216 -9.50 18.54 -7.62
N GLU A 217 -8.71 19.04 -8.57
CA GLU A 217 -8.05 20.35 -8.46
C GLU A 217 -9.06 21.50 -8.33
N ALA A 218 -10.20 21.42 -9.02
CA ALA A 218 -11.21 22.48 -8.99
C ALA A 218 -11.98 22.49 -7.67
N PHE A 219 -12.20 21.35 -7.02
CA PHE A 219 -12.87 21.31 -5.73
C PHE A 219 -11.89 21.53 -4.57
N ASP A 220 -10.79 20.77 -4.51
CA ASP A 220 -9.84 20.81 -3.41
C ASP A 220 -9.07 22.14 -3.38
N GLY A 221 -8.63 22.63 -4.54
CA GLY A 221 -7.87 23.88 -4.66
C GLY A 221 -8.70 25.11 -4.26
N ASN A 222 -9.98 25.13 -4.63
CA ASN A 222 -10.88 26.24 -4.28
C ASN A 222 -11.37 26.18 -2.82
N ALA A 223 -11.19 25.07 -2.11
CA ALA A 223 -11.60 24.92 -0.72
C ALA A 223 -10.58 25.49 0.28
N LEU A 224 -9.31 25.59 -0.09
CA LEU A 224 -8.22 25.94 0.84
C LEU A 224 -8.38 27.33 1.46
N VAL A 225 -8.64 28.36 0.65
CA VAL A 225 -8.77 29.74 1.13
C VAL A 225 -10.03 29.93 2.00
N PRO A 226 -11.22 29.46 1.59
CA PRO A 226 -12.39 29.41 2.47
C PRO A 226 -12.13 28.69 3.80
N PHE A 227 -11.45 27.54 3.76
CA PHE A 227 -11.13 26.78 4.96
C PHE A 227 -10.21 27.57 5.88
N ALA A 228 -9.12 28.12 5.36
CA ALA A 228 -8.16 28.90 6.14
C ALA A 228 -8.81 30.13 6.79
N HIS A 229 -9.69 30.83 6.08
CA HIS A 229 -10.43 31.97 6.61
C HIS A 229 -11.45 31.55 7.68
N GLY A 230 -12.25 30.52 7.39
CA GLY A 230 -13.25 29.99 8.32
C GLY A 230 -12.64 29.46 9.64
N MET A 231 -11.39 29.02 9.60
CA MET A 231 -10.61 28.59 10.77
C MET A 231 -9.81 29.72 11.44
N GLY A 232 -9.89 30.95 10.93
CA GLY A 232 -9.17 32.11 11.48
C GLY A 232 -7.66 32.08 11.26
N LEU A 233 -7.17 31.30 10.29
CA LEU A 233 -5.74 31.20 9.95
C LEU A 233 -5.26 32.39 9.08
N ILE A 234 -6.19 33.05 8.39
CA ILE A 234 -5.93 34.25 7.59
C ILE A 234 -6.92 35.38 7.96
N SER A 235 -6.50 36.63 7.78
CA SER A 235 -7.33 37.80 8.07
C SER A 235 -8.41 38.03 6.99
N ASP A 236 -9.43 38.82 7.35
CA ASP A 236 -10.44 39.29 6.40
C ASP A 236 -9.80 40.01 5.21
N ASP A 237 -8.76 40.84 5.44
CA ASP A 237 -8.05 41.55 4.38
C ASP A 237 -7.41 40.59 3.37
N LEU A 238 -6.75 39.52 3.83
CA LEU A 238 -6.15 38.50 2.96
C LEU A 238 -7.20 37.72 2.18
N TYR A 239 -8.31 37.37 2.83
CA TYR A 239 -9.42 36.68 2.19
C TYR A 239 -10.05 37.54 1.09
N GLN A 240 -10.35 38.81 1.37
CA GLN A 240 -10.91 39.74 0.38
C GLN A 240 -9.93 40.01 -0.77
N ALA A 241 -8.62 40.16 -0.47
CA ALA A 241 -7.59 40.33 -1.49
C ALA A 241 -7.59 39.17 -2.50
N TYR A 242 -7.60 37.92 -2.00
CA TYR A 242 -7.66 36.72 -2.84
C TYR A 242 -8.85 36.74 -3.81
N TYR A 243 -10.06 37.03 -3.31
CA TYR A 243 -11.26 37.06 -4.16
C TYR A 243 -11.37 38.30 -5.06
N SER A 244 -10.72 39.41 -4.69
CA SER A 244 -10.66 40.62 -5.53
C SER A 244 -9.75 40.45 -6.73
N GLU A 245 -8.67 39.66 -6.60
CA GLU A 245 -7.74 39.33 -7.69
C GLU A 245 -8.22 38.13 -8.52
N ALA A 246 -8.89 37.15 -7.88
CA ALA A 246 -9.38 35.93 -8.54
C ALA A 246 -10.53 36.16 -9.56
N GLY A 247 -10.99 37.40 -9.73
CA GLY A 247 -11.85 37.81 -10.86
C GLY A 247 -11.15 37.77 -12.23
N ARG A 248 -9.85 37.44 -12.31
CA ARG A 248 -9.11 37.21 -13.55
C ARG A 248 -8.15 36.02 -13.37
N ILE A 249 -8.56 34.86 -13.89
CA ILE A 249 -7.75 33.68 -14.32
C ILE A 249 -6.41 33.55 -13.62
N LEU A 250 -6.21 32.58 -12.71
CA LEU A 250 -4.87 32.06 -12.39
C LEU A 250 -4.85 30.83 -11.45
N PHE A 251 -5.08 29.63 -11.99
CA PHE A 251 -4.47 28.40 -11.43
C PHE A 251 -3.55 27.67 -12.42
N SER A 252 -3.20 28.32 -13.53
CA SER A 252 -2.09 27.87 -14.40
C SER A 252 -0.70 28.28 -13.86
N LEU A 253 -0.57 28.92 -12.69
CA LEU A 253 0.74 29.24 -12.13
C LEU A 253 1.15 28.26 -11.05
N HIS A 254 2.05 27.37 -11.46
CA HIS A 254 3.12 26.79 -10.65
C HIS A 254 2.68 25.93 -9.45
N SER A 255 2.75 24.62 -9.68
CA SER A 255 2.81 23.50 -8.73
C SER A 255 3.92 23.57 -7.67
N SER A 256 4.51 24.74 -7.43
CA SER A 256 5.67 24.93 -6.54
C SER A 256 5.46 25.94 -5.41
N ILE A 257 4.31 26.63 -5.33
CA ILE A 257 4.08 27.66 -4.30
C ILE A 257 3.17 27.19 -3.15
N PHE A 258 2.28 26.22 -3.36
CA PHE A 258 1.54 25.59 -2.27
C PHE A 258 2.15 24.24 -1.93
N LYS A 259 3.22 24.26 -1.11
CA LYS A 259 3.51 23.11 -0.27
C LYS A 259 2.32 22.97 0.67
N MET A 260 1.47 21.99 0.37
CA MET A 260 0.40 21.50 1.21
C MET A 260 0.88 21.47 2.67
N ILE A 261 0.37 22.38 3.49
CA ILE A 261 0.52 22.28 4.94
C ILE A 261 -0.45 21.16 5.32
N VAL A 262 0.05 19.93 5.35
CA VAL A 262 -0.61 18.81 6.01
C VAL A 262 -0.58 19.16 7.50
N LEU A 263 -1.69 19.68 8.01
CA LEU A 263 -1.91 19.77 9.46
C LEU A 263 -2.43 18.40 9.90
N PHE A 264 -1.58 17.68 10.63
CA PHE A 264 -2.00 16.57 11.50
C PHE A 264 -2.84 17.09 12.67
#